data_AF-A0AAW7HR49-F1
#
_entry.id   AF-A0AAW7HR49-F1
#
_cell.length_a   1.000
_cell.length_b   1.000
_cell.length_c   1.000
_cell.angle_alpha   90.00
_cell.angle_beta   90.00
_cell.angle_gamma   90.00
#
_symmetry.space_group_name_H-M   'P 1'
#
loop_
_entity.id
_entity.type
_entity.pdbx_description
1 polymer ?
#
loop_
_entity_poly.entity_id
_entity_poly.type
_entity_poly.pdbx_seq_one_letter_code
_entity_poly.pdbx_strand_id
1 'polypeptide(L)'
;MKRYLTSSSLAYVHRTKKKLRRLLAERKLKHTHISKLTEIPRSSISRWLSPHHDDFMGLAEAVMISSVLGVSVQAILADPDWHVSDDEHMELINQAATLPKPHLASMLNCYAEIVGVQVG
;
A
#
# COMPACT_ATOMS: atom_id res chain seq x y z
N MET A 1 -11.47 -13.32 18.21
CA MET A 1 -10.45 -12.32 17.84
C MET A 1 -9.08 -12.98 17.87
N LYS A 2 -8.23 -12.76 16.85
CA LYS A 2 -6.87 -13.31 16.81
C LYS A 2 -6.05 -12.69 17.96
N ARG A 3 -5.44 -13.52 18.81
CA ARG A 3 -4.75 -13.07 20.04
C ARG A 3 -3.58 -12.11 19.80
N TYR A 4 -3.02 -12.10 18.60
CA TYR A 4 -1.87 -11.29 18.22
C TYR A 4 -2.24 -9.95 17.58
N LEU A 5 -3.54 -9.66 17.34
CA LEU A 5 -3.96 -8.41 16.73
C LEU A 5 -4.14 -7.32 17.79
N THR A 6 -3.51 -6.17 17.56
CA THR A 6 -3.71 -4.96 18.36
C THR A 6 -4.92 -4.16 17.86
N SER A 7 -5.47 -3.31 18.72
CA SER A 7 -6.53 -2.37 18.34
C SER A 7 -6.13 -1.43 17.20
N SER A 8 -4.85 -1.00 17.17
CA SER A 8 -4.31 -0.17 16.08
C SER A 8 -4.29 -0.91 14.73
N SER A 9 -3.86 -2.17 14.73
CA SER A 9 -3.85 -3.02 13.53
C SER A 9 -5.26 -3.20 12.96
N LEU A 10 -6.25 -3.40 13.83
CA LEU A 10 -7.66 -3.50 13.42
C LEU A 10 -8.18 -2.15 12.89
N ALA A 11 -7.86 -1.04 13.57
CA ALA A 11 -8.24 0.30 13.13
C ALA A 11 -7.70 0.60 11.72
N TYR A 12 -6.45 0.24 11.43
CA TYR A 12 -5.87 0.36 10.10
C TYR A 12 -6.63 -0.42 9.03
N VAL A 13 -7.02 -1.65 9.33
CA VAL A 13 -7.85 -2.46 8.43
C VAL A 13 -9.19 -1.77 8.16
N HIS A 14 -9.87 -1.25 9.19
CA HIS A 14 -11.13 -0.51 9.01
C HIS A 14 -10.95 0.77 8.17
N ARG A 15 -9.87 1.52 8.37
CA ARG A 15 -9.55 2.70 7.54
C ARG A 15 -9.31 2.30 6.09
N THR A 16 -8.56 1.22 5.86
CA THR A 16 -8.30 0.66 4.51
C THR A 16 -9.61 0.27 3.83
N LYS A 17 -10.50 -0.44 4.52
CA LYS A 17 -11.85 -0.78 4.01
C LYS A 17 -12.67 0.47 3.68
N LYS A 18 -12.60 1.51 4.52
CA LYS A 18 -13.30 2.78 4.28
C LYS A 18 -12.75 3.48 3.04
N LYS A 19 -11.42 3.55 2.88
CA LYS A 19 -10.74 4.15 1.72
C LYS A 19 -11.13 3.44 0.42
N LEU A 20 -11.06 2.11 0.39
CA LEU A 20 -11.43 1.33 -0.78
C LEU A 20 -12.93 1.48 -1.12
N ARG A 21 -13.83 1.44 -0.13
CA ARG A 21 -15.27 1.73 -0.39
C ARG A 21 -15.48 3.11 -1.00
N ARG A 22 -14.77 4.14 -0.51
CA ARG A 22 -14.84 5.49 -1.07
C ARG A 22 -14.35 5.53 -2.51
N LEU A 23 -13.21 4.90 -2.80
CA LEU A 23 -12.66 4.79 -4.15
C LEU A 23 -13.64 4.12 -5.13
N LEU A 24 -14.29 3.04 -4.70
CA LEU A 24 -15.33 2.37 -5.51
C LEU A 24 -16.54 3.29 -5.75
N ALA A 25 -16.98 4.02 -4.72
CA ALA A 25 -18.10 4.95 -4.84
C ALA A 25 -17.81 6.12 -5.78
N GLU A 26 -16.62 6.73 -5.67
CA GLU A 26 -16.15 7.81 -6.56
C GLU A 26 -16.17 7.38 -8.02
N ARG A 27 -15.84 6.11 -8.29
CA ARG A 27 -15.83 5.51 -9.63
C ARG A 27 -17.16 4.88 -10.04
N LYS A 28 -18.20 4.99 -9.20
CA LYS A 28 -19.53 4.38 -9.41
C LYS A 28 -19.48 2.86 -9.63
N LEU A 29 -18.47 2.19 -9.06
CA LEU A 29 -18.26 0.76 -9.20
C LEU A 29 -19.00 0.00 -8.08
N LYS A 30 -19.83 -0.96 -8.49
CA LYS A 30 -20.52 -1.87 -7.58
C LYS A 30 -19.70 -3.14 -7.37
N HIS A 31 -19.90 -3.82 -6.24
CA HIS A 31 -19.24 -5.11 -5.97
C HIS A 31 -19.53 -6.16 -7.06
N THR A 32 -20.71 -6.12 -7.69
CA THR A 32 -21.06 -6.98 -8.83
C THR A 32 -20.19 -6.74 -10.05
N HIS A 33 -19.75 -5.50 -10.28
CA HIS A 33 -18.88 -5.16 -11.40
C HIS A 33 -17.48 -5.69 -11.17
N ILE A 34 -16.92 -5.45 -9.97
CA ILE A 34 -15.61 -5.99 -9.58
C ILE A 34 -15.62 -7.51 -9.65
N SER A 35 -16.66 -8.16 -9.11
CA SER A 35 -16.81 -9.62 -9.15
C SER A 35 -16.77 -10.19 -10.57
N LYS A 36 -17.36 -9.50 -11.55
CA LYS A 36 -17.31 -9.93 -12.96
C LYS A 36 -15.92 -9.77 -13.58
N LEU A 37 -15.17 -8.74 -13.18
CA LEU A 37 -13.86 -8.44 -13.76
C LEU A 37 -12.72 -9.26 -13.14
N THR A 38 -12.84 -9.62 -11.86
CA THR A 38 -11.79 -10.36 -11.14
C THR A 38 -12.13 -11.84 -10.91
N GLU A 39 -13.34 -12.28 -11.30
CA GLU A 39 -13.92 -13.59 -10.97
C GLU A 39 -14.04 -13.88 -9.46
N ILE A 40 -13.69 -12.91 -8.61
CA ILE A 40 -13.85 -13.03 -7.16
C ILE A 40 -15.34 -13.03 -6.83
N PRO A 41 -15.84 -13.93 -5.96
CA PRO A 41 -17.23 -13.92 -5.55
C PRO A 41 -17.64 -12.57 -4.92
N ARG A 42 -18.78 -12.02 -5.37
CA ARG A 42 -19.37 -10.80 -4.79
C ARG A 42 -19.51 -10.89 -3.27
N SER A 43 -19.87 -12.07 -2.75
CA SER A 43 -19.99 -12.32 -1.31
C SER A 43 -18.67 -12.09 -0.57
N SER A 44 -17.55 -12.55 -1.13
CA SER A 44 -16.21 -12.32 -0.58
C SER A 44 -15.85 -10.84 -0.57
N ILE A 45 -16.07 -10.13 -1.69
CA ILE A 45 -15.84 -8.67 -1.78
C ILE A 45 -16.70 -7.93 -0.75
N SER A 46 -17.98 -8.31 -0.64
CA SER A 46 -18.90 -7.70 0.32
C SER A 46 -18.47 -7.93 1.77
N ARG A 47 -18.00 -9.15 2.09
CA ARG A 47 -17.50 -9.51 3.41
C ARG A 47 -16.25 -8.71 3.76
N TRP A 48 -15.26 -8.66 2.86
CA TRP A 48 -14.00 -7.93 3.11
C TRP A 48 -14.22 -6.43 3.26
N LEU A 49 -15.16 -5.83 2.52
CA LEU A 49 -15.45 -4.39 2.60
C LEU A 49 -16.45 -4.03 3.70
N SER A 50 -17.06 -5.01 4.36
CA SER A 50 -17.97 -4.79 5.48
C SER A 50 -17.24 -4.21 6.69
N PRO A 51 -17.84 -3.24 7.40
CA PRO A 51 -17.30 -2.74 8.66
C PRO A 51 -17.43 -3.73 9.82
N HIS A 52 -18.28 -4.76 9.69
CA HIS A 52 -18.58 -5.73 10.76
C HIS A 52 -17.62 -6.93 10.79
N HIS A 53 -16.70 -7.00 9.83
CA HIS A 53 -15.71 -8.05 9.73
C HIS A 53 -14.33 -7.45 9.99
N ASP A 54 -13.48 -8.18 10.72
CA ASP A 54 -12.13 -7.73 11.05
C ASP A 54 -11.11 -8.14 9.97
N ASP A 55 -11.48 -9.09 9.11
CA ASP A 55 -10.67 -9.62 8.02
C ASP A 55 -10.72 -8.71 6.78
N PHE A 56 -9.54 -8.40 6.24
CA PHE A 56 -9.39 -7.85 4.90
C PHE A 56 -9.06 -8.97 3.90
N MET A 57 -9.14 -8.67 2.61
CA MET A 57 -8.73 -9.58 1.55
C MET A 57 -7.23 -9.90 1.64
N GLY A 58 -6.83 -11.04 1.08
CA GLY A 58 -5.40 -11.36 0.94
C GLY A 58 -4.72 -10.46 -0.08
N LEU A 59 -3.39 -10.52 -0.11
CA LEU A 59 -2.59 -9.67 -1.00
C LEU A 59 -2.84 -10.00 -2.48
N ALA A 60 -3.02 -11.27 -2.83
CA ALA A 60 -3.32 -11.69 -4.20
C ALA A 60 -4.63 -11.06 -4.70
N GLU A 61 -5.68 -11.07 -3.87
CA GLU A 61 -6.97 -10.47 -4.20
C GLU A 61 -6.89 -8.94 -4.25
N ALA A 62 -6.09 -8.33 -3.38
CA ALA A 62 -5.80 -6.90 -3.41
C ALA A 62 -5.11 -6.49 -4.72
N VAL A 63 -4.14 -7.28 -5.20
CA VAL A 63 -3.52 -7.09 -6.52
C VAL A 63 -4.57 -7.18 -7.63
N MET A 64 -5.38 -8.24 -7.66
CA MET A 64 -6.42 -8.39 -8.70
C MET A 64 -7.40 -7.21 -8.74
N ILE A 65 -7.89 -6.78 -7.56
CA ILE A 65 -8.82 -5.65 -7.46
C ILE A 65 -8.15 -4.34 -7.87
N SER A 66 -6.93 -4.07 -7.39
CA SER A 66 -6.22 -2.83 -7.73
C SER A 66 -5.88 -2.74 -9.22
N SER A 67 -5.50 -3.85 -9.86
CA SER A 67 -5.28 -3.94 -11.31
C SER A 67 -6.54 -3.60 -12.10
N VAL A 68 -7.71 -4.13 -11.71
CA VAL A 68 -8.99 -3.79 -12.33
C VAL A 68 -9.36 -2.31 -12.13
N LEU A 69 -8.95 -1.74 -11.00
CA LEU A 69 -9.10 -0.31 -10.74
C LEU A 69 -8.03 0.53 -11.43
N GLY A 70 -7.02 -0.04 -12.09
CA GLY A 70 -5.93 0.73 -12.71
C GLY A 70 -5.17 1.60 -11.70
N VAL A 71 -4.99 1.11 -10.47
CA VAL A 71 -4.21 1.78 -9.41
C VAL A 71 -3.23 0.80 -8.79
N SER A 72 -2.21 1.30 -8.10
CA SER A 72 -1.32 0.44 -7.31
C SER A 72 -2.06 -0.15 -6.11
N VAL A 73 -1.59 -1.30 -5.59
CA VAL A 73 -2.09 -1.87 -4.32
C VAL A 73 -1.95 -0.85 -3.19
N GLN A 74 -0.85 -0.09 -3.15
CA GLN A 74 -0.66 0.93 -2.13
C GLN A 74 -1.74 2.02 -2.16
N ALA A 75 -2.27 2.35 -3.33
CA ALA A 75 -3.33 3.36 -3.46
C ALA A 75 -4.67 2.91 -2.82
N ILE A 76 -4.92 1.60 -2.69
CA ILE A 76 -6.13 1.10 -2.02
C ILE A 76 -5.95 0.95 -0.50
N LEU A 77 -4.72 0.91 -0.01
CA LEU A 77 -4.37 0.82 1.40
C LEU A 77 -4.49 2.19 2.08
N ALA A 78 -4.97 2.24 3.32
CA ALA A 78 -4.94 3.47 4.10
C ALA A 78 -3.50 3.88 4.41
N ASP A 79 -3.30 5.16 4.69
CA ASP A 79 -2.01 5.64 5.16
C ASP A 79 -1.75 5.03 6.55
N PRO A 80 -0.54 4.48 6.77
CA PRO A 80 -0.18 3.93 8.07
C PRO A 80 -0.22 5.05 9.12
N ASP A 81 -0.80 4.76 10.28
CA ASP A 81 -0.77 5.65 11.45
C ASP A 81 0.30 5.23 12.45
N TRP A 82 1.04 4.16 12.15
CA TRP A 82 2.26 3.82 12.86
C TRP A 82 3.44 4.53 12.21
N HIS A 83 4.30 5.15 13.03
CA HIS A 83 5.59 5.62 12.56
C HIS A 83 6.43 4.40 12.17
N VAL A 84 6.73 4.29 10.87
CA VAL A 84 7.90 3.54 10.44
C VAL A 84 9.05 4.46 10.81
N SER A 85 9.75 4.15 11.89
CA SER A 85 10.91 4.92 12.38
C SER A 85 11.99 4.93 11.31
N ASP A 86 11.90 5.88 10.38
CA ASP A 86 13.01 6.39 9.57
C ASP A 86 12.59 7.66 8.80
N ASP A 87 11.80 8.54 9.42
CA ASP A 87 11.34 9.78 8.78
C ASP A 87 12.54 10.60 8.26
N GLU A 88 13.63 10.69 9.03
CA GLU A 88 14.87 11.35 8.60
C GLU A 88 15.55 10.66 7.40
N HIS A 89 15.63 9.33 7.40
CA HIS A 89 16.26 8.59 6.30
C HIS A 89 15.41 8.66 5.02
N MET A 90 14.09 8.60 5.15
CA MET A 90 13.17 8.78 4.02
C MET A 90 13.19 10.22 3.50
N GLU A 91 13.34 11.22 4.37
CA GLU A 91 13.58 12.61 3.95
C GLU A 91 14.88 12.74 3.15
N LEU A 92 15.96 12.10 3.60
CA LEU A 92 17.23 12.07 2.86
C LEU A 92 17.10 11.38 1.49
N ILE A 93 16.37 10.26 1.42
CA ILE A 93 16.09 9.56 0.15
C ILE A 93 15.27 10.47 -0.79
N ASN A 94 14.24 11.13 -0.27
CA ASN A 94 13.39 12.02 -1.07
C ASN A 94 14.18 13.23 -1.58
N GLN A 95 15.08 13.81 -0.76
CA GLN A 95 15.99 14.86 -1.20
C GLN A 95 16.96 14.36 -2.26
N ALA A 96 17.57 13.19 -2.06
CA ALA A 96 18.47 12.57 -3.02
C ALA A 96 17.80 12.30 -4.38
N ALA A 97 16.51 11.94 -4.38
CA ALA A 97 15.73 11.71 -5.60
C ALA A 97 15.52 12.98 -6.45
N THR A 98 15.70 14.18 -5.88
CA THR A 98 15.63 15.46 -6.62
C THR A 98 16.94 15.84 -7.30
N LEU A 99 18.05 15.17 -6.96
CA LEU A 99 19.36 15.48 -7.51
C LEU A 99 19.48 14.97 -8.96
N PRO A 100 20.20 15.69 -9.84
CA PRO A 100 20.55 15.16 -11.15
C PRO A 100 21.30 13.83 -11.03
N LYS A 101 20.94 12.87 -11.88
CA LYS A 101 21.58 11.54 -11.96
C LYS A 101 23.13 11.56 -11.88
N PRO A 102 23.86 12.43 -12.60
CA PRO A 102 25.33 12.44 -12.50
C PRO A 102 25.84 12.82 -11.11
N HIS A 103 25.14 13.67 -10.37
CA HIS A 103 25.55 14.08 -9.03
C HIS A 103 25.28 12.96 -8.02
N LEU A 104 24.12 12.30 -8.12
CA LEU A 104 23.81 11.15 -7.27
C LEU A 104 24.80 10.01 -7.48
N ALA A 105 25.16 9.72 -8.74
CA ALA A 105 26.19 8.72 -9.06
C ALA A 105 27.56 9.08 -8.46
N SER A 106 27.97 10.35 -8.55
CA SER A 106 29.21 10.81 -7.94
C SER A 106 29.20 10.67 -6.41
N MET A 107 28.09 11.03 -5.75
CA MET A 107 27.96 10.89 -4.29
C MET A 107 28.05 9.42 -3.85
N LEU A 108 27.36 8.52 -4.56
CA LEU A 108 27.39 7.10 -4.27
C LEU A 108 28.79 6.50 -4.48
N ASN A 109 29.50 6.91 -5.54
CA ASN A 109 30.86 6.46 -5.80
C ASN A 109 31.84 6.95 -4.72
N CYS A 110 31.78 8.23 -4.33
CA CYS A 110 32.60 8.76 -3.23
C CYS A 110 32.31 8.03 -1.91
N TYR A 111 31.04 7.77 -1.62
CA TYR A 111 30.67 7.00 -0.45
C TYR A 111 31.25 5.59 -0.50
N ALA A 112 31.11 4.89 -1.62
CA ALA A 112 31.69 3.58 -1.87
C ALA A 112 33.21 3.53 -1.64
N GLU A 113 33.95 4.55 -2.09
CA GLU A 113 35.38 4.67 -1.82
C GLU A 113 35.68 4.80 -0.31
N ILE A 114 34.86 5.57 0.42
CA ILE A 114 35.00 5.77 1.86
C ILE A 114 34.73 4.47 2.64
N VAL A 115 33.67 3.71 2.29
CA VAL A 115 33.30 2.46 2.98
C VAL A 115 33.96 1.19 2.39
N GLY A 116 34.72 1.31 1.31
CA GLY A 116 35.42 0.17 0.68
C GLY A 116 34.48 -0.82 -0.04
N VAL A 117 33.32 -0.36 -0.50
CA VAL A 117 32.31 -1.18 -1.20
C VAL A 117 32.24 -0.74 -2.66
N GLN A 118 32.33 -1.65 -3.64
CA GLN A 118 32.09 -1.27 -5.05
C GLN A 118 30.60 -1.06 -5.33
N VAL A 119 30.21 0.11 -5.85
CA VAL A 119 28.87 0.32 -6.43
C VAL A 119 28.90 -0.24 -7.86
N GLY A 120 28.07 -1.25 -8.11
CA GLY A 120 27.86 -1.86 -9.44
C GLY A 120 26.71 -1.21 -10.21
#